data_AF-A0A5B8N8T3-F1
#
_entry.id   AF-A0A5B8N8T3-F1
#
_cell.length_a   1.000
_cell.length_b   1.000
_cell.length_c   1.000
_cell.angle_alpha   90.00
_cell.angle_beta   90.00
_cell.angle_gamma   90.00
#
_symmetry.space_group_name_H-M   'P 1'
#
loop_
_entity.id
_entity.type
_entity.pdbx_description
1 polymer ?
#
loop_
_entity_poly.entity_id
_entity_poly.type
_entity_poly.pdbx_seq_one_letter_code
_entity_poly.pdbx_strand_id
1 'polypeptide(L)'
;MTNISKTKRAAPYLAPVLLALTLSACGGGGDGSTTSDNSAQDSTLASKSWRKRGTTSTTTTTTPTTTTTDPASSTTTTTTAPTDSTTTTSPTASAMTTYSVVADGAVRKFDFDGSTPFVDPATGQSDMHDWLYNAQYLQYYEITNAGISPWISKVTEADGTQATRFQVFPSDAQIYNWRTQNSNFPFEPYKTYRYDLEFKLDPSWQFNMATGDGLLWQTKGMPKTGQYGHAVMSMGVTGSNLYFSVLYPNSALNATTWPTSLTWPSNDYAATNFPTKPIVAGRYYKVSIEFFADDRPPQFGGQGYVNVYLDGALWIQYKGPNLHPDQNGPHRWDFGWYNWGGQPTSTRSIYFKTAHAYVK
;
A
#
# COMPACT_ATOMS: atom_id res chain seq x y z
N MET A 1 32.89 64.35 -28.94
CA MET A 1 32.73 64.98 -27.62
C MET A 1 32.57 63.88 -26.58
N THR A 2 33.53 63.86 -25.65
CA THR A 2 33.41 63.51 -24.22
C THR A 2 33.14 62.06 -23.74
N ASN A 3 34.00 61.66 -22.80
CA ASN A 3 34.26 60.40 -22.11
C ASN A 3 33.27 59.98 -20.99
N ILE A 4 33.55 58.77 -20.45
CA ILE A 4 33.55 58.29 -19.03
C ILE A 4 32.58 57.09 -18.87
N SER A 5 32.96 55.81 -18.70
CA SER A 5 33.90 55.05 -17.83
C SER A 5 33.44 54.81 -16.37
N LYS A 6 33.37 53.53 -15.96
CA LYS A 6 33.73 52.88 -14.66
C LYS A 6 32.87 51.61 -14.44
N THR A 7 33.34 50.36 -14.60
CA THR A 7 34.17 49.49 -13.74
C THR A 7 33.81 49.37 -12.25
N LYS A 8 33.57 48.11 -11.80
CA LYS A 8 34.02 47.45 -10.55
C LYS A 8 33.59 45.97 -10.61
N ARG A 9 34.49 45.01 -10.83
CA ARG A 9 35.50 44.36 -9.96
C ARG A 9 34.96 43.14 -9.20
N ALA A 10 35.71 42.04 -9.37
CA ALA A 10 35.51 40.71 -8.83
C ALA A 10 36.46 40.39 -7.67
N ALA A 11 36.17 39.24 -7.02
CA ALA A 11 37.04 38.33 -6.24
C ALA A 11 37.29 38.67 -4.76
N PRO A 12 37.76 37.72 -3.89
CA PRO A 12 38.16 36.31 -4.13
C PRO A 12 37.73 35.26 -3.06
N TYR A 13 38.13 34.01 -3.34
CA TYR A 13 38.18 32.80 -2.50
C TYR A 13 39.01 32.94 -1.20
N LEU A 14 38.69 32.12 -0.17
CA LEU A 14 39.64 31.45 0.74
C LEU A 14 38.93 30.32 1.53
N ALA A 15 39.62 29.20 1.71
CA ALA A 15 39.19 27.98 2.42
C ALA A 15 39.84 27.89 3.84
N PRO A 16 39.79 26.75 4.57
CA PRO A 16 39.15 26.62 5.88
C PRO A 16 40.13 26.64 7.08
N VAL A 17 39.59 26.80 8.29
CA VAL A 17 40.32 26.62 9.57
C VAL A 17 39.71 25.46 10.35
N LEU A 18 40.59 24.54 10.74
CA LEU A 18 40.39 23.42 11.64
C LEU A 18 40.64 23.90 13.08
N LEU A 19 39.75 23.60 14.04
CA LEU A 19 40.13 23.57 15.45
C LEU A 19 39.28 22.53 16.20
N ALA A 20 39.96 21.55 16.79
CA ALA A 20 39.41 20.60 17.74
C ALA A 20 39.56 21.16 19.16
N LEU A 21 38.58 20.93 20.03
CA LEU A 21 38.77 20.87 21.49
C LEU A 21 37.63 20.04 22.12
N THR A 22 38.02 19.32 23.16
CA THR A 22 37.36 18.20 23.82
C THR A 22 36.64 18.60 25.12
N LEU A 23 35.90 17.62 25.67
CA LEU A 23 35.50 17.40 27.09
C LEU A 23 34.28 18.17 27.66
N SER A 24 33.21 17.42 28.01
CA SER A 24 32.93 16.95 29.40
C SER A 24 31.44 16.94 29.78
N ALA A 25 31.00 15.74 30.21
CA ALA A 25 30.12 15.37 31.32
C ALA A 25 28.93 16.25 31.83
N CYS A 26 27.82 15.52 32.03
CA CYS A 26 26.85 15.56 33.15
C CYS A 26 25.98 16.80 33.42
N GLY A 27 24.66 16.56 33.44
CA GLY A 27 23.79 16.99 34.54
C GLY A 27 22.73 18.05 34.26
N GLY A 28 21.47 17.60 34.18
CA GLY A 28 20.37 18.12 35.01
C GLY A 28 19.64 19.41 34.60
N GLY A 29 18.40 19.24 34.13
CA GLY A 29 17.20 19.91 34.67
C GLY A 29 16.85 21.32 34.16
N GLY A 30 15.57 21.51 33.79
CA GLY A 30 14.89 22.80 33.88
C GLY A 30 14.18 23.29 32.61
N ASP A 31 12.88 22.98 32.54
CA ASP A 31 11.75 23.77 32.03
C ASP A 31 11.79 24.54 30.70
N GLY A 32 10.80 24.19 29.86
CA GLY A 32 9.92 25.17 29.22
C GLY A 32 10.28 25.58 27.80
N SER A 33 9.73 24.88 26.80
CA SER A 33 9.31 25.51 25.54
C SER A 33 8.41 24.59 24.71
N THR A 34 7.37 25.19 24.18
CA THR A 34 6.35 24.65 23.27
C THR A 34 6.94 24.26 21.91
N THR A 35 6.84 22.98 21.54
CA THR A 35 6.77 22.52 20.14
C THR A 35 6.14 21.13 20.08
N SER A 36 5.16 20.97 19.20
CA SER A 36 4.43 19.74 18.93
C SER A 36 5.30 18.73 18.17
N ASP A 37 5.89 17.78 18.90
CA ASP A 37 6.51 16.57 18.34
C ASP A 37 5.65 15.36 18.71
N ASN A 38 4.88 14.86 17.75
CA ASN A 38 4.37 13.48 17.80
C ASN A 38 5.25 12.64 16.87
N SER A 39 6.46 12.37 17.32
CA SER A 39 7.33 11.33 16.80
C SER A 39 7.77 10.43 17.96
N ALA A 40 7.94 9.14 17.66
CA ALA A 40 8.32 8.04 18.53
C ALA A 40 7.18 7.36 19.33
N GLN A 41 6.96 6.08 19.03
CA GLN A 41 7.27 5.03 20.02
C GLN A 41 7.39 3.64 19.37
N ASP A 42 8.62 3.11 19.48
CA ASP A 42 9.05 1.71 19.65
C ASP A 42 8.75 0.66 18.56
N SER A 43 9.80 0.21 17.87
CA SER A 43 9.79 -0.83 16.81
C SER A 43 10.44 -2.16 17.24
N THR A 44 10.54 -2.45 18.54
CA THR A 44 11.28 -3.63 19.04
C THR A 44 10.49 -4.94 19.10
N LEU A 45 9.31 -5.07 18.48
CA LEU A 45 8.47 -6.29 18.59
C LEU A 45 7.99 -6.94 17.28
N ALA A 46 8.44 -6.50 16.11
CA ALA A 46 8.17 -7.22 14.85
C ALA A 46 8.92 -8.58 14.74
N SER A 47 9.75 -8.94 15.72
CA SER A 47 10.62 -10.13 15.70
C SER A 47 10.11 -11.34 16.50
N LYS A 48 8.92 -11.32 17.11
CA LYS A 48 8.38 -12.50 17.83
C LYS A 48 7.47 -13.37 16.95
N SER A 49 8.12 -14.19 16.14
CA SER A 49 7.77 -15.58 15.80
C SER A 49 6.28 -15.91 15.45
N TRP A 50 5.95 -15.85 14.17
CA TRP A 50 4.85 -16.65 13.62
C TRP A 50 5.34 -18.08 13.32
N ARG A 51 5.56 -18.87 14.38
CA ARG A 51 5.79 -20.32 14.23
C ARG A 51 4.44 -21.03 14.03
N LYS A 52 4.29 -21.57 12.83
CA LYS A 52 3.27 -22.51 12.36
C LYS A 52 3.03 -23.62 13.39
N ARG A 53 1.85 -23.68 14.01
CA ARG A 53 1.40 -24.85 14.77
C ARG A 53 0.62 -25.74 13.80
N GLY A 54 1.28 -26.78 13.29
CA GLY A 54 0.64 -27.79 12.46
C GLY A 54 -0.22 -28.70 13.31
N THR A 55 -1.52 -28.71 13.06
CA THR A 55 -2.43 -29.76 13.54
C THR A 55 -2.72 -30.70 12.38
N THR A 56 -2.17 -31.91 12.49
CA THR A 56 -2.51 -33.08 11.69
C THR A 56 -3.98 -33.41 11.94
N SER A 57 -4.82 -33.38 10.90
CA SER A 57 -6.22 -33.81 11.01
C SER A 57 -6.43 -35.10 10.22
N THR A 58 -6.75 -36.15 10.96
CA THR A 58 -7.02 -37.51 10.53
C THR A 58 -8.33 -37.55 9.74
N THR A 59 -8.30 -38.06 8.51
CA THR A 59 -9.48 -38.21 7.65
C THR A 59 -10.28 -39.43 8.08
N THR A 60 -11.48 -39.23 8.63
CA THR A 60 -12.46 -40.30 8.84
C THR A 60 -13.39 -40.34 7.63
N THR A 61 -13.33 -41.44 6.88
CA THR A 61 -14.18 -41.73 5.72
C THR A 61 -15.53 -42.26 6.20
N THR A 62 -16.62 -41.58 5.87
CA THR A 62 -17.99 -42.12 5.98
C THR A 62 -18.61 -42.23 4.59
N THR A 63 -18.87 -43.46 4.17
CA THR A 63 -19.58 -43.88 2.96
C THR A 63 -21.06 -43.50 3.03
N PRO A 64 -21.70 -42.97 1.96
CA PRO A 64 -23.15 -42.86 1.88
C PRO A 64 -23.77 -44.14 1.29
N THR A 65 -24.75 -44.68 1.99
CA THR A 65 -25.61 -45.79 1.55
C THR A 65 -26.71 -45.25 0.63
N THR A 66 -26.78 -45.78 -0.59
CA THR A 66 -27.89 -45.60 -1.54
C THR A 66 -29.13 -46.35 -1.08
N THR A 67 -30.31 -45.74 -1.18
CA THR A 67 -31.58 -46.46 -1.16
C THR A 67 -32.43 -45.98 -2.34
N THR A 68 -32.75 -46.92 -3.21
CA THR A 68 -33.53 -46.78 -4.43
C THR A 68 -34.96 -47.21 -4.14
N THR A 69 -35.96 -46.39 -4.49
CA THR A 69 -37.35 -46.82 -4.68
C THR A 69 -38.00 -45.98 -5.79
N ASP A 70 -38.46 -46.67 -6.83
CA ASP A 70 -39.30 -46.22 -7.96
C ASP A 70 -40.65 -47.00 -7.86
N PRO A 71 -41.67 -46.77 -8.70
CA PRO A 71 -42.28 -45.51 -9.16
C PRO A 71 -43.83 -45.55 -9.06
N ALA A 72 -44.55 -44.43 -9.18
CA ALA A 72 -46.00 -44.44 -9.46
C ALA A 72 -46.50 -43.18 -10.21
N SER A 73 -46.81 -43.40 -11.49
CA SER A 73 -47.83 -42.84 -12.40
C SER A 73 -48.61 -41.52 -12.15
N SER A 74 -48.79 -40.81 -13.29
CA SER A 74 -49.86 -39.87 -13.72
C SER A 74 -49.83 -38.44 -13.12
N THR A 75 -50.10 -37.34 -13.84
CA THR A 75 -50.93 -37.08 -15.03
C THR A 75 -50.39 -35.82 -15.73
N THR A 76 -50.34 -35.83 -17.06
CA THR A 76 -49.91 -34.68 -17.86
C THR A 76 -51.09 -33.72 -18.07
N THR A 77 -50.95 -32.46 -17.63
CA THR A 77 -51.83 -31.38 -18.05
C THR A 77 -50.98 -30.25 -18.61
N THR A 78 -51.14 -30.00 -19.91
CA THR A 78 -50.44 -28.93 -20.63
C THR A 78 -51.20 -27.63 -20.40
N THR A 79 -50.59 -26.70 -19.65
CA THR A 79 -51.07 -25.31 -19.54
C THR A 79 -50.03 -24.40 -20.16
N THR A 80 -50.38 -23.83 -21.31
CA THR A 80 -49.64 -22.77 -22.00
C THR A 80 -49.67 -21.51 -21.13
N ALA A 81 -48.53 -21.16 -20.52
CA ALA A 81 -48.35 -19.90 -19.81
C ALA A 81 -48.09 -18.76 -20.82
N PRO A 82 -48.63 -17.55 -20.60
CA PRO A 82 -48.43 -16.41 -21.48
C PRO A 82 -46.98 -15.92 -21.40
N THR A 83 -46.43 -15.58 -22.56
CA THR A 83 -45.15 -14.88 -22.71
C THR A 83 -45.26 -13.46 -22.13
N ASP A 84 -44.83 -13.32 -20.86
CA ASP A 84 -44.44 -12.02 -20.32
C ASP A 84 -43.03 -11.68 -20.81
N SER A 85 -42.96 -10.87 -21.87
CA SER A 85 -41.77 -10.15 -22.27
C SER A 85 -41.48 -9.04 -21.26
N THR A 86 -40.92 -9.41 -20.11
CA THR A 86 -40.21 -8.47 -19.24
C THR A 86 -38.78 -8.37 -19.75
N THR A 87 -38.53 -7.30 -20.51
CA THR A 87 -37.19 -6.83 -20.83
C THR A 87 -36.52 -6.46 -19.51
N THR A 88 -35.80 -7.41 -18.92
CA THR A 88 -34.92 -7.16 -17.78
C THR A 88 -33.80 -6.25 -18.29
N THR A 89 -33.96 -4.94 -18.12
CA THR A 89 -32.82 -4.03 -18.21
C THR A 89 -31.90 -4.39 -17.06
N SER A 90 -30.86 -5.18 -17.36
CA SER A 90 -29.72 -5.32 -16.46
C SER A 90 -29.31 -3.91 -16.03
N PRO A 91 -29.21 -3.62 -14.71
CA PRO A 91 -28.66 -2.35 -14.28
C PRO A 91 -27.26 -2.26 -14.89
N THR A 92 -27.05 -1.27 -15.74
CA THR A 92 -25.76 -0.99 -16.36
C THR A 92 -24.73 -0.97 -15.23
N ALA A 93 -23.82 -1.94 -15.20
CA ALA A 93 -22.75 -1.94 -14.24
C ALA A 93 -21.98 -0.63 -14.44
N SER A 94 -22.13 0.35 -13.53
CA SER A 94 -21.41 1.62 -13.65
C SER A 94 -19.93 1.32 -13.80
N ALA A 95 -19.35 1.80 -14.90
CA ALA A 95 -17.95 1.61 -15.21
C ALA A 95 -17.10 2.38 -14.18
N MET A 96 -16.00 1.76 -13.75
CA MET A 96 -14.98 2.43 -12.95
C MET A 96 -14.35 3.57 -13.76
N THR A 97 -14.10 4.72 -13.15
CA THR A 97 -13.37 5.84 -13.75
C THR A 97 -11.98 5.96 -13.15
N THR A 98 -11.02 6.55 -13.88
CA THR A 98 -9.70 6.84 -13.32
C THR A 98 -9.85 7.72 -12.08
N TYR A 99 -9.25 7.29 -10.99
CA TYR A 99 -9.26 8.05 -9.75
C TYR A 99 -8.40 9.31 -9.90
N SER A 100 -8.95 10.44 -9.48
CA SER A 100 -8.23 11.71 -9.48
C SER A 100 -8.64 12.58 -8.29
N VAL A 101 -7.73 13.48 -7.91
CA VAL A 101 -7.97 14.49 -6.87
C VAL A 101 -7.59 15.87 -7.39
N VAL A 102 -8.17 16.91 -6.81
CA VAL A 102 -7.68 18.28 -7.02
C VAL A 102 -6.75 18.65 -5.88
N ALA A 103 -5.49 18.92 -6.20
CA ALA A 103 -4.48 19.38 -5.26
C ALA A 103 -3.75 20.58 -5.86
N ASP A 104 -3.66 21.68 -5.09
CA ASP A 104 -3.05 22.95 -5.50
C ASP A 104 -3.53 23.49 -6.85
N GLY A 105 -4.84 23.34 -7.10
CA GLY A 105 -5.48 23.80 -8.33
C GLY A 105 -5.24 22.92 -9.56
N ALA A 106 -4.54 21.79 -9.43
CA ALA A 106 -4.32 20.84 -10.51
C ALA A 106 -5.04 19.51 -10.24
N VAL A 107 -5.57 18.89 -11.31
CA VAL A 107 -6.12 17.54 -11.27
C VAL A 107 -4.97 16.54 -11.31
N ARG A 108 -4.90 15.65 -10.31
CA ARG A 108 -3.88 14.61 -10.19
C ARG A 108 -4.45 13.27 -10.56
N LYS A 109 -3.82 12.57 -11.50
CA LYS A 109 -4.30 11.27 -11.99
C LYS A 109 -3.33 10.20 -11.55
N PHE A 110 -3.83 9.22 -10.79
CA PHE A 110 -2.99 8.15 -10.22
C PHE A 110 -2.71 7.05 -11.23
N ASP A 111 -2.31 7.44 -12.44
CA ASP A 111 -1.95 6.54 -13.53
C ASP A 111 -0.43 6.45 -13.60
N PHE A 112 0.12 5.56 -12.77
CA PHE A 112 1.53 5.31 -12.75
C PHE A 112 1.87 4.10 -13.60
N ASP A 113 2.31 4.35 -14.83
CA ASP A 113 2.90 3.31 -15.66
C ASP A 113 4.39 3.60 -15.93
N GLY A 114 5.13 2.60 -16.38
CA GLY A 114 6.54 2.78 -16.71
C GLY A 114 6.79 3.80 -17.83
N SER A 115 5.83 3.98 -18.73
CA SER A 115 5.89 4.91 -19.86
C SER A 115 5.41 6.33 -19.54
N THR A 116 4.69 6.52 -18.43
CA THR A 116 4.07 7.77 -18.04
C THR A 116 5.09 8.59 -17.24
N PRO A 117 5.33 9.86 -17.62
CA PRO A 117 6.23 10.74 -16.87
C PRO A 117 5.81 10.85 -15.39
N PHE A 118 6.78 11.09 -14.51
CA PHE A 118 6.49 11.36 -13.09
C PHE A 118 5.77 12.70 -12.87
N VAL A 119 6.00 13.66 -13.78
CA VAL A 119 5.41 14.99 -13.79
C VAL A 119 4.50 15.09 -15.00
N ASP A 120 3.21 15.36 -14.77
CA ASP A 120 2.24 15.54 -15.84
C ASP A 120 2.66 16.76 -16.69
N PRO A 121 2.93 16.60 -18.00
CA PRO A 121 3.36 17.69 -18.85
C PRO A 121 2.31 18.80 -19.01
N ALA A 122 1.03 18.51 -18.76
CA ALA A 122 -0.04 19.51 -18.86
C ALA A 122 -0.08 20.45 -17.65
N THR A 123 0.24 19.94 -16.45
CA THR A 123 0.19 20.70 -15.20
C THR A 123 1.57 21.14 -14.72
N GLY A 124 2.64 20.50 -15.20
CA GLY A 124 4.00 20.71 -14.71
C GLY A 124 4.21 20.20 -13.30
N GLN A 125 3.30 19.38 -12.77
CA GLN A 125 3.32 18.93 -11.40
C GLN A 125 3.21 17.39 -11.31
N SER A 126 3.75 16.80 -10.24
CA SER A 126 3.76 15.34 -10.01
C SER A 126 2.42 14.79 -9.53
N ASP A 127 1.93 13.70 -10.11
CA ASP A 127 0.72 13.01 -9.65
C ASP A 127 0.90 12.23 -8.33
N MET A 128 2.14 12.17 -7.84
CA MET A 128 2.53 11.55 -6.57
C MET A 128 2.67 12.59 -5.48
N HIS A 129 2.18 12.29 -4.26
CA HIS A 129 2.25 13.20 -3.11
C HIS A 129 3.66 13.26 -2.50
N ASP A 130 4.24 12.10 -2.15
CA ASP A 130 5.60 12.03 -1.58
C ASP A 130 6.40 10.86 -2.14
N TRP A 131 7.72 11.03 -2.17
CA TRP A 131 8.67 9.93 -2.18
C TRP A 131 9.45 9.88 -0.87
N LEU A 132 9.53 8.70 -0.29
CA LEU A 132 10.40 8.41 0.84
C LEU A 132 11.48 7.44 0.36
N TYR A 133 12.75 7.83 0.48
CA TYR A 133 13.92 7.04 0.10
C TYR A 133 15.09 7.40 1.03
N ASN A 134 15.94 6.45 1.41
CA ASN A 134 17.17 6.74 2.20
C ASN A 134 16.97 7.73 3.38
N ALA A 135 15.91 7.54 4.18
CA ALA A 135 15.56 8.45 5.28
C ALA A 135 15.26 9.93 4.86
N GLN A 136 14.89 10.16 3.60
CA GLN A 136 14.56 11.48 3.07
C GLN A 136 13.14 11.48 2.49
N TYR A 137 12.46 12.60 2.67
CA TYR A 137 11.17 12.88 2.06
C TYR A 137 11.35 13.90 0.94
N LEU A 138 10.74 13.62 -0.20
CA LEU A 138 10.61 14.54 -1.32
C LEU A 138 9.13 14.77 -1.56
N GLN A 139 8.72 16.03 -1.50
CA GLN A 139 7.34 16.43 -1.72
C GLN A 139 7.04 16.48 -3.22
N TYR A 140 5.75 16.39 -3.58
CA TYR A 140 5.27 16.39 -4.97
C TYR A 140 5.78 17.55 -5.83
N TYR A 141 6.03 18.73 -5.25
CA TYR A 141 6.55 19.89 -5.97
C TYR A 141 8.06 19.82 -6.27
N GLU A 142 8.77 18.86 -5.67
CA GLU A 142 10.21 18.62 -5.89
C GLU A 142 10.47 17.42 -6.80
N ILE A 143 9.44 16.61 -7.09
CA ILE A 143 9.54 15.46 -7.98
C ILE A 143 9.76 15.92 -9.42
N THR A 144 10.72 15.29 -10.10
CA THR A 144 11.02 15.54 -11.52
C THR A 144 10.98 14.25 -12.33
N ASN A 145 10.87 14.38 -13.65
CA ASN A 145 10.91 13.24 -14.58
C ASN A 145 12.24 12.47 -14.60
N ALA A 146 13.31 13.01 -14.01
CA ALA A 146 14.57 12.29 -13.85
C ALA A 146 14.48 11.16 -12.79
N GLY A 147 13.46 11.18 -11.93
CA GLY A 147 13.42 10.32 -10.75
C GLY A 147 14.46 10.72 -9.71
N ILE A 148 14.85 9.76 -8.88
CA ILE A 148 15.83 9.93 -7.80
C ILE A 148 16.85 8.79 -7.87
N SER A 149 17.96 9.02 -8.56
CA SER A 149 18.98 7.98 -8.74
C SER A 149 19.77 7.73 -7.45
N PRO A 150 20.04 6.47 -7.06
CA PRO A 150 19.65 5.22 -7.74
C PRO A 150 18.30 4.62 -7.30
N TRP A 151 17.58 5.26 -6.38
CA TRP A 151 16.40 4.70 -5.70
C TRP A 151 15.14 4.57 -6.57
N ILE A 152 14.78 5.59 -7.34
CA ILE A 152 13.54 5.61 -8.14
C ILE A 152 13.87 6.05 -9.56
N SER A 153 13.61 5.21 -10.55
CA SER A 153 13.92 5.53 -11.95
C SER A 153 12.98 4.83 -12.93
N LYS A 154 12.74 5.45 -14.09
CA LYS A 154 12.19 4.74 -15.25
C LYS A 154 13.28 3.87 -15.87
N VAL A 155 12.93 2.66 -16.29
CA VAL A 155 13.83 1.69 -16.90
C VAL A 155 13.15 1.02 -18.08
N THR A 156 13.94 0.65 -19.09
CA THR A 156 13.49 -0.19 -20.20
C THR A 156 13.80 -1.65 -19.88
N GLU A 157 12.76 -2.48 -19.88
CA GLU A 157 12.84 -3.91 -19.64
C GLU A 157 13.36 -4.65 -20.87
N ALA A 158 13.78 -5.92 -20.68
CA ALA A 158 14.33 -6.74 -21.76
C ALA A 158 13.34 -6.99 -22.92
N ASP A 159 12.03 -6.92 -22.65
CA ASP A 159 10.96 -7.02 -23.64
C ASP A 159 10.65 -5.68 -24.34
N GLY A 160 11.42 -4.63 -24.07
CA GLY A 160 11.26 -3.29 -24.63
C GLY A 160 10.20 -2.43 -23.94
N THR A 161 9.45 -2.98 -22.98
CA THR A 161 8.47 -2.20 -22.22
C THR A 161 9.15 -1.30 -21.18
N GLN A 162 8.48 -0.23 -20.77
CA GLN A 162 8.98 0.62 -19.69
C GLN A 162 8.43 0.15 -18.34
N ALA A 163 9.23 0.29 -17.29
CA ALA A 163 8.81 0.08 -15.91
C ALA A 163 9.37 1.20 -15.03
N THR A 164 8.73 1.45 -13.89
CA THR A 164 9.37 2.19 -12.81
C THR A 164 10.00 1.24 -11.83
N ARG A 165 11.27 1.46 -11.52
CA ARG A 165 12.05 0.71 -10.55
C ARG A 165 12.10 1.47 -9.23
N PHE A 166 11.83 0.77 -8.12
CA PHE A 166 12.11 1.22 -6.76
C PHE A 166 13.21 0.33 -6.17
N GLN A 167 14.22 0.94 -5.57
CA GLN A 167 15.35 0.24 -4.98
C GLN A 167 15.57 0.65 -3.52
N VAL A 168 15.77 -0.34 -2.67
CA VAL A 168 16.24 -0.17 -1.29
C VAL A 168 17.60 -0.84 -1.16
N PHE A 169 18.56 -0.12 -0.61
CA PHE A 169 19.93 -0.60 -0.44
C PHE A 169 20.21 -0.97 1.03
N PRO A 170 21.12 -1.94 1.28
CA PRO A 170 21.59 -2.24 2.64
C PRO A 170 22.19 -1.03 3.36
N SER A 171 22.81 -0.13 2.60
CA SER A 171 23.46 1.08 3.10
C SER A 171 22.52 2.25 3.30
N ASP A 172 21.24 2.13 2.93
CA ASP A 172 20.29 3.22 3.10
C ASP A 172 20.11 3.53 4.59
N ALA A 173 20.03 4.83 4.90
CA ALA A 173 19.60 5.32 6.18
C ALA A 173 18.12 4.94 6.44
N GLN A 174 17.78 4.78 7.71
CA GLN A 174 16.49 4.30 8.17
C GLN A 174 15.69 5.43 8.83
N ILE A 175 14.41 5.57 8.44
CA ILE A 175 13.38 6.20 9.26
C ILE A 175 12.29 5.15 9.51
N TYR A 176 12.19 4.71 10.76
CA TYR A 176 11.40 3.56 11.22
C TYR A 176 11.82 2.21 10.66
N ASN A 177 12.03 2.07 9.35
CA ASN A 177 12.50 0.87 8.64
C ASN A 177 12.97 1.25 7.21
N TRP A 178 13.73 0.38 6.55
CA TRP A 178 14.31 0.63 5.22
C TRP A 178 13.24 0.65 4.15
N ARG A 179 13.18 1.73 3.37
CA ARG A 179 12.14 1.86 2.36
C ARG A 179 12.48 2.85 1.26
N THR A 180 11.93 2.53 0.10
CA THR A 180 11.82 3.41 -1.05
C THR A 180 10.39 3.26 -1.53
N GLN A 181 9.54 4.19 -1.12
CA GLN A 181 8.11 4.14 -1.39
C GLN A 181 7.59 5.48 -1.89
N ASN A 182 6.60 5.39 -2.75
CA ASN A 182 5.71 6.47 -3.05
C ASN A 182 4.52 6.47 -2.07
N SER A 183 4.13 7.66 -1.59
CA SER A 183 2.81 7.91 -1.01
C SER A 183 1.96 8.67 -2.02
N ASN A 184 0.72 8.21 -2.21
CA ASN A 184 -0.27 8.88 -3.05
C ASN A 184 -1.13 9.86 -2.23
N PHE A 185 -1.92 10.67 -2.93
CA PHE A 185 -2.91 11.50 -2.26
C PHE A 185 -4.02 10.65 -1.62
N PRO A 186 -4.70 11.20 -0.60
CA PRO A 186 -5.69 10.44 0.15
C PRO A 186 -6.97 10.18 -0.64
N PHE A 187 -7.61 9.06 -0.33
CA PHE A 187 -8.93 8.69 -0.87
C PHE A 187 -10.03 8.78 0.19
N GLU A 188 -11.26 8.87 -0.28
CA GLU A 188 -12.42 9.05 0.59
C GLU A 188 -12.99 7.69 1.02
N PRO A 189 -13.53 7.58 2.24
CA PRO A 189 -14.30 6.41 2.62
C PRO A 189 -15.63 6.35 1.85
N TYR A 190 -16.27 5.19 1.92
CA TYR A 190 -17.61 4.90 1.41
C TYR A 190 -17.75 4.99 -0.12
N LYS A 191 -16.68 4.64 -0.83
CA LYS A 191 -16.63 4.52 -2.29
C LYS A 191 -16.02 3.19 -2.70
N THR A 192 -16.33 2.75 -3.92
CA THR A 192 -15.69 1.58 -4.49
C THR A 192 -14.43 2.01 -5.23
N TYR A 193 -13.31 1.35 -4.95
CA TYR A 193 -12.06 1.57 -5.64
C TYR A 193 -11.53 0.28 -6.24
N ARG A 194 -10.72 0.43 -7.29
CA ARG A 194 -9.89 -0.64 -7.83
C ARG A 194 -8.47 -0.13 -8.01
N TYR A 195 -7.49 -0.93 -7.61
CA TYR A 195 -6.08 -0.62 -7.83
C TYR A 195 -5.42 -1.76 -8.60
N ASP A 196 -4.94 -1.44 -9.80
CA ASP A 196 -4.34 -2.38 -10.73
C ASP A 196 -2.82 -2.22 -10.72
N LEU A 197 -2.10 -3.29 -10.38
CA LEU A 197 -0.64 -3.37 -10.30
C LEU A 197 -0.12 -4.39 -11.30
N GLU A 198 0.92 -4.06 -12.04
CA GLU A 198 1.74 -5.05 -12.76
C GLU A 198 3.18 -4.93 -12.26
N PHE A 199 3.62 -5.89 -11.45
CA PHE A 199 4.90 -5.81 -10.74
C PHE A 199 5.80 -7.02 -10.98
N LYS A 200 7.10 -6.83 -10.80
CA LYS A 200 8.12 -7.89 -10.82
C LYS A 200 9.18 -7.63 -9.76
N LEU A 201 9.65 -8.70 -9.10
CA LEU A 201 10.87 -8.66 -8.29
C LEU A 201 12.09 -8.87 -9.19
N ASP A 202 13.20 -8.20 -8.89
CA ASP A 202 14.47 -8.37 -9.61
C ASP A 202 14.80 -9.86 -9.86
N PRO A 203 15.29 -10.26 -11.05
CA PRO A 203 15.67 -11.66 -11.31
C PRO A 203 16.68 -12.23 -10.32
N SER A 204 17.51 -11.39 -9.70
CA SER A 204 18.47 -11.78 -8.66
C SER A 204 17.89 -11.82 -7.25
N TRP A 205 16.57 -11.66 -7.08
CA TRP A 205 15.92 -11.61 -5.78
C TRP A 205 16.15 -12.87 -4.95
N GLN A 206 16.69 -12.69 -3.75
CA GLN A 206 16.92 -13.77 -2.80
C GLN A 206 15.79 -13.84 -1.77
N PHE A 207 14.98 -14.90 -1.85
CA PHE A 207 13.83 -15.14 -0.96
C PHE A 207 14.22 -15.67 0.43
N ASN A 208 15.35 -16.37 0.55
CA ASN A 208 15.75 -17.07 1.79
C ASN A 208 16.48 -16.16 2.80
N MET A 209 16.27 -14.85 2.74
CA MET A 209 16.94 -13.90 3.62
C MET A 209 16.11 -13.67 4.89
N ALA A 210 16.77 -13.66 6.05
CA ALA A 210 16.12 -13.48 7.36
C ALA A 210 15.32 -12.16 7.48
N THR A 211 15.70 -11.13 6.70
CA THR A 211 15.09 -9.80 6.71
C THR A 211 14.48 -9.44 5.34
N GLY A 212 14.14 -10.44 4.53
CA GLY A 212 13.67 -10.25 3.16
C GLY A 212 12.20 -9.88 3.00
N ASP A 213 11.46 -9.89 4.09
CA ASP A 213 10.04 -9.64 4.07
C ASP A 213 9.76 -8.14 3.95
N GLY A 214 8.81 -7.81 3.07
CA GLY A 214 8.50 -6.43 2.76
C GLY A 214 7.09 -6.24 2.21
N LEU A 215 6.66 -4.99 2.16
CA LEU A 215 5.42 -4.56 1.50
C LEU A 215 5.76 -3.91 0.17
N LEU A 216 4.98 -4.24 -0.85
CA LEU A 216 5.05 -3.58 -2.15
C LEU A 216 3.88 -2.63 -2.40
N TRP A 217 2.78 -2.82 -1.67
CA TRP A 217 1.60 -1.96 -1.69
C TRP A 217 0.92 -1.98 -0.32
N GLN A 218 0.36 -0.85 0.10
CA GLN A 218 -0.40 -0.75 1.34
C GLN A 218 -1.40 0.40 1.31
N THR A 219 -2.44 0.31 2.13
CA THR A 219 -3.24 1.46 2.56
C THR A 219 -3.02 1.73 4.04
N LYS A 220 -2.94 3.00 4.39
CA LYS A 220 -2.78 3.44 5.79
C LYS A 220 -3.47 4.79 5.96
N GLY A 221 -4.02 5.03 7.14
CA GLY A 221 -4.44 6.37 7.53
C GLY A 221 -3.42 7.02 8.47
N MET A 222 -3.84 8.10 9.11
CA MET A 222 -3.02 8.85 10.06
C MET A 222 -3.49 8.57 11.48
N PRO A 223 -2.77 7.76 12.27
CA PRO A 223 -3.19 7.47 13.64
C PRO A 223 -3.22 8.74 14.51
N LYS A 224 -4.13 8.76 15.48
CA LYS A 224 -4.16 9.74 16.57
C LYS A 224 -3.14 9.37 17.65
N THR A 225 -2.92 10.28 18.59
CA THR A 225 -2.20 9.96 19.82
C THR A 225 -2.86 8.74 20.49
N GLY A 226 -2.05 7.73 20.86
CA GLY A 226 -2.53 6.48 21.46
C GLY A 226 -2.99 5.40 20.48
N GLN A 227 -2.87 5.64 19.17
CA GLN A 227 -3.18 4.67 18.13
C GLN A 227 -1.91 4.24 17.39
N TYR A 228 -1.77 2.96 17.10
CA TYR A 228 -0.67 2.50 16.25
C TYR A 228 -1.03 2.60 14.77
N GLY A 229 -0.04 2.93 13.93
CA GLY A 229 -0.22 3.26 12.51
C GLY A 229 0.06 2.11 11.54
N HIS A 230 -0.41 0.90 11.83
CA HIS A 230 -0.26 -0.22 10.87
C HIS A 230 -0.99 0.07 9.55
N ALA A 231 -0.53 -0.57 8.48
CA ALA A 231 -1.30 -0.61 7.24
C ALA A 231 -2.60 -1.37 7.49
N VAL A 232 -3.74 -0.79 7.06
CA VAL A 232 -5.05 -1.42 7.20
C VAL A 232 -5.25 -2.51 6.15
N MET A 233 -4.74 -2.30 4.93
CA MET A 233 -4.58 -3.34 3.93
C MET A 233 -3.15 -3.33 3.44
N SER A 234 -2.57 -4.49 3.18
CA SER A 234 -1.24 -4.55 2.58
C SER A 234 -1.02 -5.80 1.74
N MET A 235 -0.16 -5.63 0.74
CA MET A 235 0.36 -6.71 -0.09
C MET A 235 1.88 -6.70 -0.04
N GLY A 236 2.47 -7.87 0.11
CA GLY A 236 3.90 -7.99 0.31
C GLY A 236 4.43 -9.38 0.01
N VAL A 237 5.72 -9.56 0.24
CA VAL A 237 6.42 -10.82 0.05
C VAL A 237 6.91 -11.31 1.41
N THR A 238 6.67 -12.59 1.69
CA THR A 238 7.25 -13.31 2.84
C THR A 238 7.79 -14.66 2.38
N GLY A 239 9.09 -14.87 2.57
CA GLY A 239 9.81 -15.94 1.87
C GLY A 239 9.53 -15.90 0.36
N SER A 240 9.23 -17.03 -0.27
CA SER A 240 8.89 -17.12 -1.70
C SER A 240 7.38 -16.97 -2.00
N ASN A 241 6.64 -16.26 -1.15
CA ASN A 241 5.20 -16.12 -1.31
C ASN A 241 4.77 -14.65 -1.31
N LEU A 242 3.83 -14.34 -2.19
CA LEU A 242 2.99 -13.16 -2.08
C LEU A 242 1.94 -13.40 -0.99
N TYR A 243 1.73 -12.39 -0.16
CA TYR A 243 0.68 -12.37 0.84
C TYR A 243 -0.14 -11.08 0.74
N PHE A 244 -1.37 -11.16 1.22
CA PHE A 244 -2.25 -10.02 1.42
C PHE A 244 -2.73 -10.03 2.87
N SER A 245 -3.04 -8.87 3.43
CA SER A 245 -3.62 -8.76 4.77
C SER A 245 -4.64 -7.62 4.84
N VAL A 246 -5.64 -7.81 5.69
CA VAL A 246 -6.50 -6.76 6.23
C VAL A 246 -6.31 -6.80 7.76
N LEU A 247 -5.90 -5.68 8.33
CA LEU A 247 -5.74 -5.50 9.77
C LEU A 247 -6.80 -4.53 10.24
N TYR A 248 -7.59 -4.92 11.24
CA TYR A 248 -8.62 -4.05 11.76
C TYR A 248 -8.63 -4.11 13.30
N PRO A 249 -8.74 -2.98 14.02
CA PRO A 249 -8.57 -2.97 15.47
C PRO A 249 -9.62 -3.83 16.21
N ASN A 250 -9.23 -4.65 17.20
CA ASN A 250 -10.22 -5.43 17.96
C ASN A 250 -11.12 -4.51 18.78
N SER A 251 -10.60 -3.41 19.34
CA SER A 251 -11.41 -2.39 20.02
C SER A 251 -12.53 -1.84 19.13
N ALA A 252 -12.25 -1.63 17.84
CA ALA A 252 -13.24 -1.18 16.87
C ALA A 252 -14.27 -2.27 16.54
N LEU A 253 -13.85 -3.53 16.37
CA LEU A 253 -14.78 -4.65 16.10
C LEU A 253 -15.78 -4.87 17.22
N ASN A 254 -15.32 -4.66 18.46
CA ASN A 254 -16.11 -4.90 19.66
C ASN A 254 -16.80 -3.62 20.18
N ALA A 255 -16.75 -2.53 19.43
CA ALA A 255 -17.44 -1.30 19.79
C ALA A 255 -18.96 -1.53 19.88
N THR A 256 -19.60 -0.87 20.83
CA THR A 256 -21.06 -0.92 21.05
C THR A 256 -21.80 0.28 20.47
N THR A 257 -21.08 1.33 20.04
CA THR A 257 -21.63 2.55 19.43
C THR A 257 -20.79 3.00 18.24
N TRP A 258 -21.39 3.74 17.29
CA TRP A 258 -20.70 4.31 16.14
C TRP A 258 -21.23 5.72 15.78
N PRO A 259 -20.37 6.70 15.44
CA PRO A 259 -18.91 6.65 15.54
C PRO A 259 -18.45 6.54 17.01
N THR A 260 -17.28 5.97 17.23
CA THR A 260 -16.67 5.87 18.55
C THR A 260 -15.25 6.40 18.51
N SER A 261 -14.85 7.11 19.57
CA SER A 261 -13.42 7.37 19.78
C SER A 261 -12.77 6.12 20.34
N LEU A 262 -11.56 5.81 19.86
CA LEU A 262 -10.89 4.56 20.14
C LEU A 262 -9.40 4.81 20.44
N THR A 263 -8.89 4.05 21.40
CA THR A 263 -7.46 3.89 21.67
C THR A 263 -7.11 2.45 21.37
N TRP A 264 -6.11 2.21 20.50
CA TRP A 264 -5.71 0.85 20.14
C TRP A 264 -4.17 0.73 20.06
N PRO A 265 -3.55 -0.08 20.94
CA PRO A 265 -2.11 -0.33 20.91
C PRO A 265 -1.70 -1.18 19.71
N SER A 266 -0.39 -1.35 19.52
CA SER A 266 0.20 -2.08 18.39
C SER A 266 -0.23 -3.55 18.25
N ASN A 267 -0.74 -4.16 19.33
CA ASN A 267 -1.19 -5.55 19.39
C ASN A 267 -2.73 -5.70 19.32
N ASP A 268 -3.48 -4.60 19.22
CA ASP A 268 -4.96 -4.62 19.22
C ASP A 268 -5.55 -4.83 17.83
N TYR A 269 -5.09 -5.84 17.08
CA TYR A 269 -5.56 -6.06 15.71
C TYR A 269 -6.13 -7.46 15.52
N ALA A 270 -7.32 -7.53 14.95
CA ALA A 270 -7.81 -8.74 14.31
C ALA A 270 -7.11 -8.85 12.96
N ALA A 271 -6.19 -9.79 12.85
CA ALA A 271 -5.61 -10.14 11.57
C ALA A 271 -6.49 -11.16 10.85
N THR A 272 -6.86 -10.88 9.61
CA THR A 272 -7.43 -11.89 8.73
C THR A 272 -6.31 -12.74 8.14
N ASN A 273 -6.41 -14.06 8.28
CA ASN A 273 -5.47 -14.99 7.65
C ASN A 273 -5.94 -15.32 6.24
N PHE A 274 -5.15 -14.91 5.25
CA PHE A 274 -5.40 -15.20 3.85
C PHE A 274 -4.43 -16.24 3.31
N PRO A 275 -4.84 -17.07 2.33
CA PRO A 275 -3.91 -17.99 1.67
C PRO A 275 -2.82 -17.20 0.96
N THR A 276 -1.57 -17.64 1.07
CA THR A 276 -0.46 -17.05 0.31
C THR A 276 -0.37 -17.65 -1.09
N LYS A 277 0.33 -16.97 -2.01
CA LYS A 277 0.57 -17.45 -3.38
C LYS A 277 2.07 -17.56 -3.64
N PRO A 278 2.58 -18.72 -4.10
CA PRO A 278 3.97 -18.83 -4.50
C PRO A 278 4.30 -17.86 -5.63
N ILE A 279 5.47 -17.22 -5.55
CA ILE A 279 5.99 -16.35 -6.59
C ILE A 279 7.44 -16.69 -6.92
N VAL A 280 7.89 -16.24 -8.10
CA VAL A 280 9.28 -16.35 -8.56
C VAL A 280 9.80 -14.97 -8.93
N ALA A 281 11.10 -14.80 -8.77
CA ALA A 281 11.84 -13.63 -9.23
C ALA A 281 11.79 -13.52 -10.76
N GLY A 282 11.92 -12.31 -11.30
CA GLY A 282 12.07 -12.11 -12.75
C GLY A 282 10.77 -12.20 -13.57
N ARG A 283 9.64 -12.58 -12.96
CA ARG A 283 8.33 -12.65 -13.60
C ARG A 283 7.44 -11.47 -13.23
N TYR A 284 6.69 -10.92 -14.20
CA TYR A 284 5.62 -9.98 -13.94
C TYR A 284 4.33 -10.67 -13.49
N TYR A 285 3.70 -10.09 -12.46
CA TYR A 285 2.42 -10.48 -11.90
C TYR A 285 1.43 -9.35 -12.05
N LYS A 286 0.21 -9.66 -12.49
CA LYS A 286 -0.89 -8.69 -12.56
C LYS A 286 -1.78 -8.86 -11.35
N VAL A 287 -1.95 -7.82 -10.56
CA VAL A 287 -2.81 -7.80 -9.38
C VAL A 287 -3.87 -6.75 -9.55
N SER A 288 -5.13 -7.09 -9.24
CA SER A 288 -6.21 -6.12 -9.11
C SER A 288 -6.78 -6.20 -7.70
N ILE A 289 -6.86 -5.07 -7.01
CA ILE A 289 -7.40 -4.95 -5.65
C ILE A 289 -8.65 -4.10 -5.73
N GLU A 290 -9.82 -4.72 -5.71
CA GLU A 290 -11.12 -4.05 -5.72
C GLU A 290 -11.72 -4.04 -4.32
N PHE A 291 -12.19 -2.90 -3.83
CA PHE A 291 -12.75 -2.81 -2.50
C PHE A 291 -13.76 -1.67 -2.37
N PHE A 292 -14.77 -1.86 -1.53
CA PHE A 292 -15.57 -0.75 -1.00
C PHE A 292 -14.93 -0.27 0.30
N ALA A 293 -14.42 0.96 0.29
CA ALA A 293 -13.72 1.56 1.42
C ALA A 293 -14.70 1.80 2.58
N ASP A 294 -14.59 1.05 3.67
CA ASP A 294 -15.48 1.21 4.82
C ASP A 294 -14.72 0.92 6.12
N ASP A 295 -14.85 1.82 7.09
CA ASP A 295 -14.28 1.68 8.42
C ASP A 295 -15.27 1.07 9.42
N ARG A 296 -16.56 0.93 9.05
CA ARG A 296 -17.62 0.45 9.93
C ARG A 296 -17.65 -1.08 10.03
N PRO A 297 -17.78 -1.64 11.24
CA PRO A 297 -18.19 -3.02 11.44
C PRO A 297 -19.61 -3.30 10.89
N PRO A 298 -19.93 -4.55 10.54
CA PRO A 298 -21.26 -4.92 10.04
C PRO A 298 -22.41 -4.55 10.98
N GLN A 299 -22.23 -4.64 12.31
CA GLN A 299 -23.28 -4.27 13.27
C GLN A 299 -23.67 -2.78 13.21
N PHE A 300 -22.84 -1.94 12.61
CA PHE A 300 -23.11 -0.51 12.40
C PHE A 300 -23.41 -0.17 10.93
N GLY A 301 -23.84 -1.17 10.15
CA GLY A 301 -24.20 -1.00 8.74
C GLY A 301 -23.00 -0.93 7.79
N GLY A 302 -21.83 -1.42 8.22
CA GLY A 302 -20.65 -1.52 7.36
C GLY A 302 -20.86 -2.45 6.17
N GLN A 303 -20.40 -2.00 5.00
CA GLN A 303 -20.54 -2.70 3.71
C GLN A 303 -19.18 -3.00 3.06
N GLY A 304 -18.09 -2.83 3.83
CA GLY A 304 -16.74 -3.05 3.36
C GLY A 304 -16.55 -4.44 2.75
N TYR A 305 -15.79 -4.49 1.67
CA TYR A 305 -15.32 -5.73 1.07
C TYR A 305 -13.97 -5.52 0.41
N VAL A 306 -13.21 -6.59 0.21
CA VAL A 306 -11.98 -6.59 -0.60
C VAL A 306 -11.96 -7.85 -1.45
N ASN A 307 -11.78 -7.68 -2.76
CA ASN A 307 -11.51 -8.74 -3.72
C ASN A 307 -10.12 -8.51 -4.31
N VAL A 308 -9.25 -9.50 -4.22
CA VAL A 308 -7.92 -9.46 -4.83
C VAL A 308 -7.86 -10.51 -5.93
N TYR A 309 -7.46 -10.09 -7.12
CA TYR A 309 -7.23 -10.96 -8.26
C TYR A 309 -5.72 -11.02 -8.54
N LEU A 310 -5.21 -12.22 -8.79
CA LEU A 310 -3.83 -12.46 -9.22
C LEU A 310 -3.87 -13.13 -10.59
N ASP A 311 -3.23 -12.51 -11.58
CA ASP A 311 -3.22 -12.92 -12.98
C ASP A 311 -4.63 -13.20 -13.54
N GLY A 312 -5.60 -12.36 -13.14
CA GLY A 312 -7.00 -12.46 -13.54
C GLY A 312 -7.85 -13.48 -12.76
N ALA A 313 -7.24 -14.31 -11.92
CA ALA A 313 -7.97 -15.26 -11.07
C ALA A 313 -8.25 -14.66 -9.69
N LEU A 314 -9.47 -14.84 -9.17
CA LEU A 314 -9.80 -14.45 -7.80
C LEU A 314 -8.89 -15.19 -6.83
N TRP A 315 -8.17 -14.43 -6.01
CA TRP A 315 -7.27 -14.93 -4.98
C TRP A 315 -7.89 -14.74 -3.60
N ILE A 316 -8.28 -13.51 -3.25
CA ILE A 316 -8.86 -13.18 -1.95
C ILE A 316 -10.26 -12.64 -2.16
N GLN A 317 -11.19 -13.08 -1.30
CA GLN A 317 -12.48 -12.46 -1.11
C GLN A 317 -12.70 -12.25 0.38
N TYR A 318 -12.96 -11.01 0.77
CA TYR A 318 -13.17 -10.60 2.15
C TYR A 318 -14.39 -9.68 2.23
N LYS A 319 -15.19 -9.87 3.27
CA LYS A 319 -16.32 -9.00 3.64
C LYS A 319 -16.10 -8.52 5.06
N GLY A 320 -16.14 -7.22 5.26
CA GLY A 320 -15.86 -6.57 6.53
C GLY A 320 -15.13 -5.24 6.34
N PRO A 321 -14.88 -4.50 7.43
CA PRO A 321 -14.19 -3.23 7.36
C PRO A 321 -12.76 -3.39 6.84
N ASN A 322 -12.31 -2.41 6.08
CA ASN A 322 -11.01 -2.38 5.41
C ASN A 322 -10.34 -0.99 5.47
N LEU A 323 -10.91 -0.09 6.29
CA LEU A 323 -10.31 1.16 6.74
C LEU A 323 -10.25 1.16 8.28
N HIS A 324 -9.25 1.85 8.85
CA HIS A 324 -9.23 2.11 10.29
C HIS A 324 -10.19 3.26 10.63
N PRO A 325 -11.06 3.12 11.63
CA PRO A 325 -11.90 4.22 12.09
C PRO A 325 -11.11 5.21 12.93
N ASP A 326 -11.73 6.35 13.26
CA ASP A 326 -11.22 7.30 14.27
C ASP A 326 -9.76 7.76 14.05
N GLN A 327 -9.35 8.00 12.81
CA GLN A 327 -8.01 8.47 12.44
C GLN A 327 -7.95 10.02 12.41
N ASN A 328 -6.76 10.60 12.50
CA ASN A 328 -6.50 12.06 12.39
C ASN A 328 -6.61 12.59 10.96
N GLY A 329 -6.66 11.71 9.96
CA GLY A 329 -6.75 12.11 8.58
C GLY A 329 -7.09 10.94 7.66
N PRO A 330 -7.32 11.25 6.38
CA PRO A 330 -7.79 10.27 5.41
C PRO A 330 -6.77 9.17 5.16
N HIS A 331 -7.28 8.03 4.68
CA HIS A 331 -6.44 6.93 4.21
C HIS A 331 -5.81 7.29 2.89
N ARG A 332 -4.61 6.77 2.67
CA ARG A 332 -3.89 6.87 1.41
C ARG A 332 -3.30 5.52 1.04
N TRP A 333 -2.83 5.46 -0.20
CA TRP A 333 -2.17 4.33 -0.80
C TRP A 333 -0.67 4.61 -0.86
N ASP A 334 0.14 3.62 -0.51
CA ASP A 334 1.56 3.67 -0.77
C ASP A 334 1.96 2.46 -1.62
N PHE A 335 2.91 2.63 -2.54
CA PHE A 335 3.51 1.53 -3.30
C PHE A 335 5.01 1.76 -3.50
N GLY A 336 5.75 0.68 -3.81
CA GLY A 336 7.22 0.70 -3.90
C GLY A 336 7.80 -0.49 -3.17
N TRP A 337 8.79 -0.28 -2.31
CA TRP A 337 9.29 -1.31 -1.40
C TRP A 337 9.49 -0.80 0.03
N TYR A 338 8.84 -1.46 0.98
CA TYR A 338 9.03 -1.28 2.41
C TYR A 338 9.58 -2.55 3.04
N ASN A 339 10.84 -2.54 3.45
CA ASN A 339 11.51 -3.70 4.03
C ASN A 339 11.25 -3.74 5.55
N TRP A 340 10.08 -4.24 5.95
CA TRP A 340 9.70 -4.30 7.37
C TRP A 340 10.42 -5.40 8.14
N GLY A 341 10.96 -6.41 7.44
CA GLY A 341 11.77 -7.49 8.04
C GLY A 341 13.10 -7.03 8.62
N GLY A 342 13.44 -5.74 8.53
CA GLY A 342 14.68 -5.15 9.07
C GLY A 342 15.62 -4.68 7.96
N GLN A 343 16.92 -4.58 8.27
CA GLN A 343 17.91 -4.14 7.28
C GLN A 343 18.01 -5.17 6.16
N PRO A 344 17.86 -4.78 4.88
CA PRO A 344 18.07 -5.72 3.80
C PRO A 344 19.56 -6.06 3.70
N THR A 345 19.91 -7.35 3.56
CA THR A 345 21.32 -7.77 3.38
C THR A 345 21.80 -7.71 1.92
N SER A 346 20.91 -7.36 0.99
CA SER A 346 21.17 -7.16 -0.43
C SER A 346 20.26 -6.05 -0.96
N THR A 347 20.58 -5.47 -2.11
CA THR A 347 19.67 -4.53 -2.78
C THR A 347 18.34 -5.21 -3.07
N ARG A 348 17.24 -4.52 -2.75
CA ARG A 348 15.87 -4.93 -3.06
C ARG A 348 15.35 -4.04 -4.18
N SER A 349 15.28 -4.58 -5.39
CA SER A 349 14.71 -3.89 -6.54
C SER A 349 13.36 -4.50 -6.91
N ILE A 350 12.36 -3.65 -7.05
CA ILE A 350 11.03 -4.00 -7.53
C ILE A 350 10.66 -3.09 -8.70
N TYR A 351 9.95 -3.65 -9.67
CA TYR A 351 9.61 -3.01 -10.93
C TYR A 351 8.11 -2.99 -11.07
N PHE A 352 7.55 -1.85 -11.47
CA PHE A 352 6.12 -1.68 -11.76
C PHE A 352 5.96 -1.21 -13.21
N LYS A 353 5.29 -2.02 -14.03
CA LYS A 353 4.80 -1.61 -15.36
C LYS A 353 3.56 -0.73 -15.24
N THR A 354 2.71 -1.04 -14.26
CA THR A 354 1.43 -0.37 -14.01
C THR A 354 1.16 -0.31 -12.51
N ALA A 355 0.57 0.80 -12.07
CA ALA A 355 0.02 1.06 -10.75
C ALA A 355 -1.07 2.14 -10.90
N HIS A 356 -2.29 1.71 -11.24
CA HIS A 356 -3.41 2.59 -11.58
C HIS A 356 -4.53 2.49 -10.55
N ALA A 357 -5.08 3.64 -10.16
CA ALA A 357 -6.24 3.67 -9.27
C ALA A 357 -7.50 4.11 -10.01
N TYR A 358 -8.62 3.47 -9.67
CA TYR A 358 -9.94 3.73 -10.21
C TYR A 358 -10.96 3.89 -9.10
N VAL A 359 -12.04 4.62 -9.36
CA VAL A 359 -13.15 4.85 -8.42
C VAL A 359 -14.51 4.65 -9.11
N LYS A 360 -15.52 4.29 -8.31
CA LYS A 360 -16.92 4.21 -8.69
C LYS A 360 -17.81 4.85 -7.64
#